data_AF-A0A7J4MKU9-F1
#
_entry.id   AF-A0A7J4MKU9-F1
#
_cell.length_a   1.000
_cell.length_b   1.000
_cell.length_c   1.000
_cell.angle_alpha   90.00
_cell.angle_beta   90.00
_cell.angle_gamma   90.00
#
_symmetry.space_group_name_H-M   'P 1'
#
loop_
_entity.id
_entity.type
_entity.pdbx_description
1 polymer ?
#
loop_
_entity_poly.entity_id
_entity_poly.type
_entity_poly.pdbx_seq_one_letter_code
_entity_poly.pdbx_strand_id
1 'polypeptide(L)'
;VEYTANEKREMINKWGFWGLIVFVWIPFMASGVLVGAMLGLLSRMKFMRVLWATFVGGAAASLTWAYTAEGIITVMHKYKLEAAIPIAIIAFIGMAFLHMRSTKIRRQAELFEDTLLDSFHADIRDKYGNQ
;
A
#
# COMPACT_ATOMS: atom_id res chain seq x y z
N VAL A 1 30.81 -6.11 27.55
CA VAL A 1 29.77 -5.58 26.62
C VAL A 1 30.23 -5.58 25.15
N GLU A 2 31.52 -5.74 24.86
CA GLU A 2 32.05 -5.76 23.47
C GLU A 2 31.87 -7.10 22.73
N TYR A 3 31.86 -8.25 23.43
CA TYR A 3 31.67 -9.56 22.81
C TYR A 3 30.27 -9.76 22.21
N THR A 4 29.22 -9.29 22.90
CA THR A 4 27.83 -9.38 22.43
C THR A 4 27.54 -8.48 21.23
N ALA A 5 28.32 -7.41 21.03
CA ALA A 5 28.19 -6.54 19.85
C ALA A 5 28.82 -7.15 18.59
N ASN A 6 29.92 -7.90 18.74
CA ASN A 6 30.57 -8.60 17.63
C ASN A 6 29.82 -9.86 17.20
N GLU A 7 29.29 -10.65 18.15
CA GLU A 7 28.48 -11.83 17.85
C GLU A 7 27.21 -11.49 17.05
N LYS A 8 26.52 -10.41 17.45
CA LYS A 8 25.32 -9.94 16.72
C LYS A 8 25.65 -9.47 15.32
N ARG A 9 26.82 -8.85 15.11
CA ARG A 9 27.30 -8.46 13.78
C ARG A 9 27.51 -9.67 12.87
N GLU A 10 28.08 -10.75 13.37
CA GLU A 10 28.35 -11.95 12.58
C GLU A 10 27.05 -12.68 12.21
N MET A 11 26.09 -12.77 13.13
CA MET A 11 24.76 -13.31 12.88
C MET A 11 23.98 -12.49 11.83
N ILE A 12 24.01 -11.15 11.92
CA ILE A 12 23.40 -10.26 10.92
C ILE A 12 24.08 -10.44 9.55
N ASN A 13 25.40 -10.63 9.52
CA ASN A 13 26.12 -10.83 8.28
C ASN A 13 25.79 -12.20 7.65
N LYS A 14 25.55 -13.25 8.45
CA LYS A 14 25.24 -14.60 7.94
C LYS A 14 23.78 -14.77 7.55
N TRP A 15 22.86 -14.30 8.38
CA TRP A 15 21.41 -14.49 8.19
C TRP A 15 20.69 -13.29 7.58
N GLY A 16 21.23 -12.08 7.74
CA GLY A 16 20.63 -10.88 7.18
C GLY A 16 20.58 -10.89 5.65
N PHE A 17 21.58 -11.49 4.98
CA PHE A 17 21.57 -11.62 3.53
C PHE A 17 20.44 -12.53 3.01
N TRP A 18 20.32 -13.74 3.60
CA TRP A 18 19.27 -14.69 3.23
C TRP A 18 17.88 -14.21 3.62
N GLY A 19 17.74 -13.62 4.81
CA GLY A 19 16.50 -13.00 5.27
C GLY A 19 16.05 -11.87 4.35
N LEU A 20 17.00 -11.07 3.83
CA LEU A 20 16.69 -9.99 2.89
C LEU A 20 16.23 -10.51 1.52
N ILE A 21 16.85 -11.59 1.01
CA ILE A 21 16.41 -12.24 -0.24
C ILE A 21 14.97 -12.76 -0.08
N VAL A 22 14.69 -13.51 0.98
CA VAL A 22 13.35 -14.07 1.24
C VAL A 22 12.33 -12.96 1.45
N PHE A 23 12.70 -11.91 2.19
CA PHE A 23 11.84 -10.74 2.40
C PHE A 23 11.46 -10.05 1.09
N VAL A 24 12.41 -9.86 0.17
CA VAL A 24 12.16 -9.26 -1.15
C VAL A 24 11.38 -10.20 -2.05
N TRP A 25 11.61 -11.51 -1.94
CA TRP A 25 10.91 -12.53 -2.70
C TRP A 25 9.43 -12.63 -2.30
N ILE A 26 9.10 -12.45 -1.02
CA ILE A 26 7.71 -12.38 -0.56
C ILE A 26 7.03 -11.21 -1.27
N PRO A 27 5.94 -11.48 -2.00
CA PRO A 27 5.46 -10.53 -2.98
C PRO A 27 4.56 -9.49 -2.35
N PHE A 28 5.18 -8.52 -1.70
CA PHE A 28 4.54 -7.24 -1.48
C PHE A 28 4.50 -6.50 -2.81
N MET A 29 3.28 -6.22 -3.30
CA MET A 29 2.96 -5.53 -4.55
C MET A 29 4.06 -4.55 -4.99
N ALA A 30 4.89 -5.00 -5.94
CA ALA A 30 5.97 -4.27 -6.63
C ALA A 30 7.04 -3.56 -5.77
N SER A 31 6.85 -3.39 -4.46
CA SER A 31 7.67 -2.54 -3.60
C SER A 31 8.72 -3.29 -2.80
N GLY A 32 8.71 -4.64 -2.82
CA GLY A 32 9.61 -5.48 -2.04
C GLY A 32 11.10 -5.17 -2.23
N VAL A 33 11.52 -4.85 -3.47
CA VAL A 33 12.91 -4.49 -3.80
C VAL A 33 13.31 -3.16 -3.14
N LEU A 34 12.43 -2.17 -3.15
CA LEU A 34 12.67 -0.85 -2.58
C LEU A 34 12.72 -0.90 -1.06
N VAL A 35 11.73 -1.55 -0.44
CA VAL A 35 11.69 -1.72 1.02
C VAL A 35 12.85 -2.58 1.51
N GLY A 36 13.19 -3.66 0.79
CA GLY A 36 14.36 -4.50 1.10
C GLY A 36 15.68 -3.74 1.00
N ALA A 37 15.84 -2.88 -0.01
CA ALA A 37 17.04 -2.04 -0.12
C ALA A 37 17.18 -1.09 1.08
N MET A 38 16.08 -0.44 1.50
CA MET A 38 16.07 0.43 2.68
C MET A 38 16.39 -0.34 3.96
N LEU A 39 15.75 -1.50 4.20
CA LEU A 39 15.99 -2.32 5.39
C LEU A 39 17.43 -2.85 5.46
N GLY A 40 18.00 -3.27 4.33
CA GLY A 40 19.38 -3.75 4.26
C GLY A 40 20.41 -2.67 4.59
N LEU A 41 20.22 -1.45 4.07
CA LEU A 41 21.11 -0.32 4.35
C LEU A 41 20.94 0.22 5.78
N LEU A 42 19.70 0.28 6.29
CA LEU A 42 19.43 0.64 7.70
C LEU A 42 20.04 -0.36 8.68
N SER A 43 20.12 -1.64 8.30
CA SER A 43 20.79 -2.69 9.06
C SER A 43 22.33 -2.62 9.00
N ARG A 44 22.91 -1.54 8.46
CA ARG A 44 24.36 -1.33 8.29
C ARG A 44 25.04 -2.42 7.45
N MET A 45 24.32 -3.10 6.57
CA MET A 45 24.91 -4.07 5.65
C MET A 45 25.67 -3.34 4.54
N LYS A 46 26.71 -3.98 3.99
CA LYS A 46 27.44 -3.45 2.84
C LYS A 46 26.50 -3.30 1.64
N PHE A 47 26.57 -2.17 0.94
CA PHE A 47 25.73 -1.89 -0.24
C PHE A 47 25.72 -3.04 -1.25
N MET A 48 26.89 -3.62 -1.58
CA MET A 48 26.95 -4.74 -2.52
C MET A 48 26.18 -5.99 -2.06
N ARG A 49 26.14 -6.28 -0.77
CA ARG A 49 25.33 -7.39 -0.24
C ARG A 49 23.84 -7.10 -0.36
N VAL A 50 23.44 -5.86 -0.10
CA VAL A 50 22.05 -5.42 -0.26
C VAL A 50 21.64 -5.48 -1.73
N LEU A 51 22.47 -4.96 -2.63
CA LEU A 51 22.26 -4.98 -4.07
C LEU A 51 22.06 -6.40 -4.60
N TRP A 52 22.94 -7.34 -4.24
CA TRP A 52 22.80 -8.73 -4.67
C TRP A 52 21.57 -9.40 -4.08
N ALA A 53 21.25 -9.14 -2.82
CA ALA A 53 20.07 -9.71 -2.18
C ALA A 53 18.77 -9.22 -2.83
N THR A 54 18.65 -7.92 -3.10
CA THR A 54 17.46 -7.33 -3.72
C THR A 54 17.36 -7.68 -5.21
N PHE A 55 18.48 -7.81 -5.92
CA PHE A 55 18.51 -8.27 -7.30
C PHE A 55 18.03 -9.71 -7.42
N VAL A 56 18.58 -10.63 -6.62
CA VAL A 56 18.20 -12.05 -6.65
C VAL A 56 16.74 -12.24 -6.18
N GLY A 57 16.36 -11.62 -5.06
CA GLY A 57 14.99 -11.69 -4.56
C GLY A 57 13.98 -11.08 -5.55
N GLY A 58 14.31 -9.95 -6.16
CA GLY A 58 13.46 -9.26 -7.14
C GLY A 58 13.31 -10.03 -8.45
N ALA A 59 14.37 -10.68 -8.93
CA ALA A 59 14.32 -11.56 -10.09
C ALA A 59 13.46 -12.80 -9.81
N ALA A 60 13.65 -13.46 -8.66
CA ALA A 60 12.85 -14.61 -8.25
C ALA A 60 11.36 -14.26 -8.10
N ALA A 61 11.05 -13.11 -7.49
CA ALA A 61 9.69 -12.60 -7.40
C ALA A 61 9.10 -12.35 -8.80
N SER A 62 9.81 -11.62 -9.67
CA SER A 62 9.36 -11.33 -11.03
C SER A 62 9.05 -12.59 -11.83
N LEU A 63 9.92 -13.59 -11.76
CA LEU A 63 9.70 -14.89 -12.42
C LEU A 63 8.48 -15.60 -11.84
N THR A 64 8.36 -15.69 -10.52
CA THR A 64 7.23 -16.34 -9.84
C THR A 64 5.90 -15.72 -10.28
N TRP A 65 5.83 -14.39 -10.33
CA TRP A 65 4.62 -13.67 -10.74
C TRP A 65 4.36 -13.70 -12.23
N ALA A 66 5.39 -13.63 -13.07
CA ALA A 66 5.23 -13.77 -14.52
C ALA A 66 4.63 -15.13 -14.87
N TYR A 67 5.18 -16.22 -14.31
CA TYR A 67 4.64 -17.57 -14.52
C TYR A 67 3.25 -17.75 -13.92
N THR A 68 2.98 -17.17 -12.74
CA THR A 68 1.66 -17.23 -12.13
C THR A 68 0.63 -16.45 -12.97
N ALA A 69 1.00 -15.29 -13.51
CA ALA A 69 0.15 -14.47 -14.36
C ALA A 69 -0.16 -15.17 -15.69
N GLU A 70 0.84 -15.75 -16.36
CA GLU A 70 0.67 -16.61 -17.53
C GLU A 70 -0.32 -17.76 -17.25
N GLY A 71 -0.18 -18.42 -16.10
CA GLY A 71 -1.09 -19.48 -15.66
C GLY A 71 -2.53 -18.98 -15.48
N ILE A 72 -2.72 -17.84 -14.81
CA ILE A 72 -4.03 -17.21 -14.62
C ILE A 72 -4.64 -16.83 -15.97
N ILE A 73 -3.88 -16.20 -16.86
CA ILE A 73 -4.35 -15.75 -18.17
C ILE A 73 -4.75 -16.93 -19.06
N THR A 74 -3.98 -18.02 -19.03
CA THR A 74 -4.26 -19.24 -19.80
C THR A 74 -5.55 -19.91 -19.31
N VAL A 75 -5.73 -20.00 -17.99
CA VAL A 75 -6.96 -20.50 -17.38
C VAL A 75 -8.14 -19.59 -17.73
N MET A 76 -7.96 -18.27 -17.63
CA MET A 76 -8.99 -17.27 -17.90
C MET A 76 -9.49 -17.32 -19.36
N HIS A 77 -8.59 -17.45 -20.35
CA HIS A 77 -8.97 -17.64 -21.75
C HIS A 77 -9.75 -18.94 -21.98
N LYS A 78 -9.34 -20.05 -21.34
CA LYS A 78 -10.04 -21.33 -21.45
C LYS A 78 -11.50 -21.27 -20.99
N TYR A 79 -11.79 -20.44 -19.99
CA TYR A 79 -13.13 -20.26 -19.43
C TYR A 79 -13.92 -19.08 -20.03
N LYS A 80 -13.44 -18.44 -21.12
CA LYS A 80 -14.04 -17.22 -21.71
C LYS A 80 -14.23 -16.07 -20.71
N LEU A 81 -13.36 -15.98 -19.71
CA LEU A 81 -13.36 -14.90 -18.71
C LEU A 81 -12.69 -13.61 -19.23
N GLU A 82 -12.49 -13.48 -20.54
CA GLU A 82 -11.96 -12.28 -21.21
C GLU A 82 -12.78 -11.02 -20.85
N ALA A 83 -14.09 -11.18 -20.63
CA ALA A 83 -14.97 -10.10 -20.18
C ALA A 83 -14.83 -9.76 -18.68
N ALA A 84 -14.20 -10.60 -17.86
CA ALA A 84 -14.11 -10.38 -16.41
C ALA A 84 -13.19 -9.20 -16.06
N ILE A 85 -12.10 -9.00 -16.80
CA ILE A 85 -11.17 -7.87 -16.58
C ILE A 85 -11.87 -6.51 -16.78
N PRO A 86 -12.52 -6.22 -17.92
CA PRO A 86 -13.20 -4.93 -18.10
C PRO A 86 -14.37 -4.76 -17.12
N ILE A 87 -15.11 -5.82 -16.78
CA ILE A 87 -16.19 -5.76 -15.79
C ILE A 87 -15.63 -5.40 -14.40
N ALA A 88 -14.51 -6.02 -13.99
CA ALA A 88 -13.87 -5.72 -12.71
C ALA A 88 -13.38 -4.27 -12.63
N ILE A 89 -12.82 -3.74 -13.73
CA ILE A 89 -12.39 -2.33 -13.81
C ILE A 89 -13.61 -1.39 -13.68
N ILE A 90 -14.69 -1.66 -14.41
CA ILE A 90 -15.93 -0.87 -14.34
C ILE A 90 -16.52 -0.92 -12.91
N ALA A 91 -16.55 -2.10 -12.30
CA ALA A 91 -17.04 -2.27 -10.92
C ALA A 91 -16.16 -1.50 -9.92
N PHE A 92 -14.84 -1.52 -10.09
CA PHE A 92 -13.91 -0.79 -9.22
C PHE A 92 -14.06 0.73 -9.35
N ILE A 93 -14.18 1.24 -10.58
CA ILE A 93 -14.45 2.66 -10.84
C ILE A 93 -15.81 3.06 -10.26
N GLY A 94 -16.84 2.23 -10.46
CA GLY A 94 -18.18 2.46 -9.90
C GLY A 94 -18.17 2.50 -8.37
N MET A 95 -17.48 1.55 -7.73
CA MET A 95 -17.32 1.52 -6.28
C MET A 95 -16.54 2.74 -5.76
N ALA A 96 -15.45 3.12 -6.42
CA ALA A 96 -14.69 4.33 -6.08
C ALA A 96 -15.56 5.59 -6.21
N PHE A 97 -16.40 5.68 -7.25
CA PHE A 97 -17.30 6.81 -7.46
C PHE A 97 -18.41 6.86 -6.40
N LEU A 98 -18.99 5.71 -6.03
CA LEU A 98 -19.97 5.61 -4.95
C LEU A 98 -19.37 5.99 -3.60
N HIS A 99 -18.16 5.52 -3.30
CA HIS A 99 -17.44 5.89 -2.08
C HIS A 99 -17.20 7.40 -2.02
N MET A 100 -16.69 8.00 -3.10
CA MET A 100 -16.43 9.44 -3.20
C MET A 100 -17.72 10.27 -3.09
N ARG A 101 -18.83 9.80 -3.65
CA ARG A 101 -20.15 10.44 -3.54
C ARG A 101 -20.71 10.35 -2.12
N SER A 102 -20.56 9.19 -1.47
CA SER A 102 -20.95 8.97 -0.08
C SER A 102 -20.22 9.92 0.88
N THR A 103 -18.92 10.15 0.65
CA THR A 103 -18.13 11.12 1.43
C THR A 103 -18.56 12.57 1.18
N LYS A 104 -18.92 12.93 -0.06
CA LYS A 104 -19.38 14.30 -0.39
C LYS A 104 -20.76 14.63 0.20
N ILE A 105 -21.70 13.69 0.20
CA ILE A 105 -23.06 13.90 0.75
C ILE A 105 -23.02 14.11 2.26
N ARG A 106 -22.20 13.36 3.01
CA ARG A 106 -22.03 13.58 4.46
C ARG A 106 -21.44 14.96 4.78
N ARG A 107 -20.45 15.41 4.01
CA ARG A 107 -19.85 16.74 4.17
C ARG A 107 -20.82 17.89 3.91
N GLN A 108 -21.73 17.75 2.95
CA GLN A 108 -22.70 18.81 2.67
C GLN A 108 -23.81 18.91 3.73
N ALA A 109 -24.18 17.80 4.38
CA ALA A 109 -25.13 17.84 5.49
C ALA A 109 -24.55 18.60 6.70
N GLU A 110 -23.30 18.34 7.06
CA GLU A 110 -22.59 19.04 8.14
C GLU A 110 -22.47 20.56 7.85
N LEU A 111 -22.08 20.94 6.63
CA LEU A 111 -21.97 22.35 6.23
C LEU A 111 -23.34 23.08 6.18
N PHE A 112 -24.41 22.38 5.84
CA PHE A 112 -25.76 22.96 5.79
C PHE A 112 -26.34 23.16 7.19
N GLU A 113 -26.10 22.22 8.10
CA GLU A 113 -26.54 22.31 9.50
C GLU A 113 -25.82 23.47 10.21
N ASP A 114 -24.50 23.62 10.03
CA ASP A 114 -23.74 24.76 10.56
C ASP A 114 -24.24 26.10 10.01
N THR A 115 -24.49 26.19 8.69
CA THR A 115 -25.01 27.41 8.07
C THR A 115 -26.40 27.77 8.59
N LEU A 116 -27.27 26.78 8.79
CA LEU A 116 -28.58 26.99 9.38
C LEU A 116 -28.48 27.43 10.83
N LEU A 117 -27.68 26.76 11.66
CA LEU A 117 -27.51 27.13 13.07
C LEU A 117 -26.94 28.53 13.24
N ASP A 118 -25.95 28.93 12.45
CA ASP A 118 -25.40 30.28 12.45
C ASP A 118 -26.45 31.32 12.05
N SER A 119 -27.24 31.03 11.01
CA SER A 119 -28.32 31.93 10.59
C SER A 119 -29.45 32.06 11.63
N PHE A 120 -29.78 30.97 12.34
CA PHE A 120 -30.74 30.97 13.45
C PHE A 120 -30.21 31.78 14.64
N HIS A 121 -28.94 31.60 15.01
CA HIS A 121 -28.32 32.38 16.07
C HIS A 121 -28.24 33.87 15.74
N ALA A 122 -27.99 34.21 14.47
CA ALA A 122 -28.02 35.59 14.00
C ALA A 122 -29.44 36.20 14.11
N ASP A 123 -30.49 35.50 13.67
CA ASP A 123 -31.89 35.99 13.74
C ASP A 123 -32.36 36.16 15.19
N ILE A 124 -31.99 35.23 16.09
CA ILE A 124 -32.29 35.33 17.53
C ILE A 124 -31.58 36.54 18.15
N ARG A 125 -30.31 36.77 17.79
CA ARG A 125 -29.53 37.91 18.29
C ARG A 125 -30.09 39.24 17.77
N ASP A 126 -30.58 39.28 16.55
CA ASP A 126 -31.22 40.48 15.98
C ASP A 126 -32.59 40.77 16.63
N LYS A 127 -33.40 39.73 16.87
CA LYS A 127 -34.72 39.88 17.52
C LYS A 127 -34.68 40.13 19.03
N TYR A 128 -33.72 39.56 19.74
CA TYR A 128 -33.71 39.56 21.22
C TYR A 128 -32.44 40.19 21.84
N GLY A 129 -31.43 40.54 21.04
CA GLY A 129 -30.12 41.02 21.52
C GLY A 129 -29.98 42.54 21.65
N ASN A 130 -31.07 43.30 21.55
CA ASN A 130 -31.07 44.73 21.83
C ASN A 130 -31.90 45.01 23.10
N GLN A 131 -31.29 44.73 24.25
CA GLN A 131 -31.59 45.33 25.55
C GLN A 131 -30.29 45.81 26.18
#